data_AF-A0A363TSY2-F1
#
_entry.id   AF-A0A363TSY2-F1
#
_cell.length_a   1.000
_cell.length_b   1.000
_cell.length_c   1.000
_cell.angle_alpha   90.00
_cell.angle_beta   90.00
_cell.angle_gamma   90.00
#
_symmetry.space_group_name_H-M   'P 1'
#
loop_
_entity.id
_entity.type
_entity.pdbx_description
1 polymer ?
#
loop_
_entity_poly.entity_id
_entity_poly.type
_entity_poly.pdbx_seq_one_letter_code
_entity_poly.pdbx_strand_id
1 'polypeptide(L)' 'MPYRTNDDLPAPVRNHLPEHAQDIYRAAFNNAHAAHAGDPRQEEAAHRIAWAAVKRAFVKVGTRWIARADAGRPR' A
#
# COMPACT_ATOMS: atom_id res chain seq x y z
N MET A 1 -13.97 2.61 5.29
CA MET A 1 -13.81 1.52 6.29
C MET A 1 -12.38 1.02 6.26
N PRO A 2 -11.73 0.67 7.39
CA PRO A 2 -10.36 0.14 7.35
C PRO A 2 -10.30 -1.24 6.68
N TYR A 3 -9.30 -1.45 5.83
CA TYR A 3 -9.07 -2.73 5.17
C TYR A 3 -8.69 -3.79 6.19
N ARG A 4 -9.56 -4.80 6.37
CA ARG A 4 -9.31 -5.92 7.28
C ARG A 4 -8.40 -6.98 6.66
N THR A 5 -8.51 -7.18 5.36
CA THR A 5 -7.75 -8.19 4.62
C THR A 5 -7.21 -7.61 3.33
N ASN A 6 -6.20 -8.27 2.78
CA ASN A 6 -5.64 -7.93 1.49
C ASN A 6 -6.67 -8.13 0.35
N ASP A 7 -7.70 -8.94 0.57
CA ASP A 7 -8.77 -9.18 -0.39
C ASP A 7 -9.68 -7.95 -0.56
N ASP A 8 -9.84 -7.16 0.49
CA ASP A 8 -10.67 -5.96 0.48
C ASP A 8 -10.00 -4.80 -0.30
N LEU A 9 -8.72 -4.95 -0.67
CA LEU A 9 -7.98 -3.96 -1.44
C LEU A 9 -8.50 -3.82 -2.89
N PRO A 10 -8.30 -2.67 -3.53
CA PRO A 10 -8.69 -2.46 -4.93
C PRO A 10 -8.09 -3.53 -5.84
N ALA A 11 -8.88 -4.03 -6.81
CA ALA A 11 -8.43 -4.97 -7.83
C ALA A 11 -7.06 -4.61 -8.48
N PRO A 12 -6.78 -3.35 -8.89
CA PRO A 12 -5.47 -3.01 -9.43
C PRO A 12 -4.33 -3.11 -8.40
N VAL A 13 -4.60 -2.91 -7.11
CA VAL A 13 -3.61 -3.12 -6.05
C VAL A 13 -3.33 -4.61 -5.94
N ARG A 14 -4.36 -5.43 -5.80
CA ARG A 14 -4.25 -6.89 -5.66
C ARG A 14 -3.59 -7.58 -6.85
N ASN A 15 -3.88 -7.12 -8.07
CA ASN A 15 -3.43 -7.76 -9.30
C ASN A 15 -2.03 -7.33 -9.74
N HIS A 16 -1.58 -6.13 -9.35
CA HIS A 16 -0.26 -5.60 -9.73
C HIS A 16 0.78 -5.69 -8.62
N LEU A 17 0.36 -5.79 -7.35
CA LEU A 17 1.26 -5.78 -6.20
C LEU A 17 1.34 -7.15 -5.54
N PRO A 18 2.55 -7.61 -5.15
CA PRO A 18 2.71 -8.84 -4.39
C PRO A 18 2.07 -8.72 -3.00
N GLU A 19 1.84 -9.86 -2.35
CA GLU A 19 1.16 -9.95 -1.04
C GLU A 19 1.82 -9.07 0.04
N HIS A 20 3.16 -8.95 0.01
CA HIS A 20 3.90 -8.08 0.93
C HIS A 20 3.66 -6.58 0.69
N ALA A 21 3.42 -6.16 -0.55
CA ALA A 21 3.05 -4.78 -0.85
C ALA A 21 1.61 -4.47 -0.42
N GLN A 22 0.72 -5.45 -0.54
CA GLN A 22 -0.66 -5.36 -0.06
C GLN A 22 -0.69 -5.17 1.47
N ASP A 23 0.20 -5.86 2.20
CA ASP A 23 0.39 -5.66 3.64
C ASP A 23 0.80 -4.22 4.01
N ILE A 24 1.81 -3.67 3.31
CA ILE A 24 2.24 -2.28 3.53
C ILE A 24 1.12 -1.31 3.20
N TYR A 25 0.36 -1.56 2.13
CA TYR A 25 -0.77 -0.73 1.75
C TYR A 25 -1.83 -0.71 2.85
N ARG A 26 -2.28 -1.87 3.35
CA ARG A 26 -3.29 -1.93 4.42
C ARG A 26 -2.81 -1.23 5.69
N ALA A 27 -1.54 -1.42 6.06
CA ALA A 27 -0.99 -0.84 7.30
C ALA A 27 -0.94 0.69 7.20
N ALA A 28 -0.44 1.22 6.08
CA ALA A 28 -0.39 2.66 5.82
C ALA A 28 -1.79 3.27 5.70
N PHE A 29 -2.73 2.57 5.04
CA PHE A 29 -4.12 3.01 4.94
C PHE A 29 -4.78 3.07 6.31
N ASN A 30 -4.68 2.02 7.11
CA ASN A 30 -5.31 1.96 8.44
C ASN A 30 -4.74 3.05 9.37
N ASN A 31 -3.43 3.31 9.29
CA ASN A 31 -2.80 4.39 10.04
C ASN A 31 -3.31 5.78 9.59
N ALA A 32 -3.34 6.04 8.29
CA ALA A 32 -3.83 7.31 7.74
C ALA A 32 -5.33 7.52 8.01
N HIS A 33 -6.13 6.47 7.88
CA HIS A 33 -7.57 6.49 8.16
C HIS A 33 -7.84 6.75 9.64
N ALA A 34 -7.01 6.23 10.55
CA ALA A 34 -7.09 6.57 11.97
C ALA A 34 -6.69 8.03 12.25
N ALA A 35 -5.66 8.53 11.55
CA ALA A 35 -5.20 9.92 11.70
C ALA A 35 -6.20 10.95 11.17
N HIS A 36 -6.98 10.59 10.15
CA HIS A 36 -8.00 11.44 9.54
C HIS A 36 -9.43 11.06 9.96
N ALA A 37 -9.59 10.33 11.07
CA ALA A 37 -10.90 9.86 11.53
C ALA A 37 -11.84 11.04 11.83
N GLY A 38 -12.91 11.16 11.03
CA GLY A 38 -13.92 12.21 11.16
C GLY A 38 -14.03 13.16 9.97
N ASP A 39 -13.22 12.97 8.92
CA ASP A 39 -13.28 13.77 7.70
C ASP A 39 -13.87 12.96 6.53
N PRO A 40 -14.81 13.50 5.73
CA PRO A 40 -15.35 12.79 4.57
C PRO A 40 -14.29 12.48 3.50
N ARG A 41 -13.14 13.17 3.52
CA ARG A 41 -12.02 12.92 2.60
C ARG A 41 -10.96 11.97 3.17
N GLN A 42 -11.19 11.39 4.35
CA GLN A 42 -10.24 10.50 5.00
C GLN A 42 -9.89 9.29 4.14
N GLU A 43 -10.86 8.73 3.40
CA GLU A 43 -10.63 7.57 2.53
C GLU A 43 -9.72 7.93 1.36
N GLU A 44 -10.00 9.03 0.67
CA GLU A 44 -9.15 9.54 -0.41
C GLU A 44 -7.72 9.88 0.05
N ALA A 45 -7.59 10.52 1.22
CA ALA A 45 -6.29 10.84 1.81
C ALA A 45 -5.53 9.56 2.18
N ALA A 46 -6.19 8.62 2.84
CA ALA A 46 -5.60 7.34 3.24
C ALA A 46 -5.17 6.51 2.02
N HIS A 47 -5.95 6.50 0.94
CA HIS A 47 -5.57 5.87 -0.33
C HIS A 47 -4.29 6.47 -0.92
N ARG A 48 -4.19 7.81 -0.94
CA ARG A 48 -2.99 8.50 -1.44
C ARG A 48 -1.77 8.19 -0.58
N ILE A 49 -1.90 8.20 0.74
CA ILE A 49 -0.82 7.89 1.69
C ILE A 49 -0.38 6.43 1.56
N ALA A 50 -1.32 5.50 1.47
CA ALA A 50 -1.03 4.08 1.28
C ALA A 50 -0.29 3.81 -0.04
N TRP A 51 -0.71 4.44 -1.13
CA TRP A 51 0.00 4.37 -2.41
C TRP A 51 1.40 4.96 -2.35
N ALA A 52 1.59 6.07 -1.63
CA ALA A 52 2.91 6.65 -1.43
C ALA A 52 3.82 5.70 -0.64
N ALA A 53 3.30 5.04 0.40
CA ALA A 53 4.04 4.05 1.18
C ALA A 53 4.48 2.86 0.31
N VAL A 54 3.57 2.30 -0.49
CA VAL A 54 3.88 1.22 -1.42
C VAL A 54 4.94 1.66 -2.43
N LYS A 55 4.82 2.83 -3.04
CA LYS A 55 5.83 3.35 -4.00
C LYS A 55 7.20 3.62 -3.36
N ARG A 56 7.26 3.87 -2.04
CA ARG A 56 8.52 4.04 -1.31
C ARG A 56 9.18 2.69 -0.99
N ALA A 57 8.36 1.70 -0.65
CA ALA A 57 8.80 0.35 -0.29
C ALA A 57 9.00 -0.56 -1.51
N PHE A 58 8.34 -0.29 -2.63
CA PHE A 58 8.41 -1.05 -3.88
C PHE A 58 8.79 -0.13 -5.03
N VAL A 59 9.74 -0.56 -5.83
CA VAL A 59 10.16 0.10 -7.06
C VAL A 59 9.59 -0.66 -8.25
N LYS A 60 8.97 0.07 -9.18
CA LYS A 60 8.53 -0.51 -10.45
C LYS A 60 9.75 -0.70 -11.34
N VAL A 61 10.16 -1.95 -11.56
CA VAL A 61 11.25 -2.34 -12.46
C VAL A 61 10.63 -2.99 -13.69
N GLY A 62 10.55 -2.23 -14.78
CA GLY A 62 9.86 -2.65 -16.01
C GLY A 62 8.36 -2.85 -15.77
N THR A 63 7.92 -4.11 -15.82
CA THR A 63 6.51 -4.50 -15.61
C THR A 63 6.21 -5.01 -14.21
N ARG A 64 7.23 -5.18 -13.35
CA ARG A 64 7.10 -5.78 -12.02
C ARG A 64 7.37 -4.76 -10.90
N TRP A 65 6.66 -4.91 -9.80
CA TRP A 65 6.95 -4.20 -8.55
C TRP A 65 7.90 -5.05 -7.71
N ILE A 66 9.11 -4.55 -7.47
CA ILE A 66 10.13 -5.24 -6.67
C ILE A 66 10.28 -4.51 -5.33
N ALA A 67 10.28 -5.26 -4.23
CA ALA A 67 10.48 -4.69 -2.90
C ALA A 67 11.87 -4.06 -2.82
N ARG A 68 11.94 -2.80 -2.42
CA ARG A 68 13.20 -2.08 -2.22
C ARG A 68 14.06 -2.71 -1.12
N ALA A 69 13.42 -3.34 -0.12
CA ALA A 69 14.11 -4.13 0.91
C ALA A 69 14.85 -5.35 0.32
N ASP A 70 14.37 -5.90 -0.79
CA ASP A 70 15.00 -7.04 -1.49
C ASP A 70 16.08 -6.55 -2.46
N ALA A 71 15.90 -5.38 -3.08
CA ALA A 71 16.86 -4.79 -4.01
C ALA A 71 18.22 -4.39 -3.38
N GLY A 72 18.34 -4.42 -2.05
CA GLY A 72 19.52 -3.96 -1.31
C GLY A 72 20.31 -5.02 -0.55
N ARG A 73 19.93 -6.31 -0.59
CA ARG A 73 20.74 -7.37 0.01
C ARG A 73 21.71 -7.96 -1.03
N PRO A 74 23.03 -7.70 -0.97
CA PRO A 74 23.99 -8.58 -1.60
C PRO A 74 23.87 -9.96 -0.92
N ARG A 75 23.73 -11.01 -1.72
CA ARG A 75 23.81 -12.40 -1.25
C ARG A 75 25.23 -12.75 -0.81
#